data_AF-A0A6M5JEW0-F1
#
_entry.id   AF-A0A6M5JEW0-F1
#
_cell.length_a   1.000
_cell.length_b   1.000
_cell.length_c   1.000
_cell.angle_alpha   90.00
_cell.angle_beta   90.00
_cell.angle_gamma   90.00
#
_symmetry.space_group_name_H-M   'P 1'
#
loop_
_entity.id
_entity.type
_entity.pdbx_description
1 polymer ?
#
loop_
_entity_poly.entity_id
_entity_poly.type
_entity_poly.pdbx_seq_one_letter_code
_entity_poly.pdbx_strand_id
1 'polypeptide(L)'
;MSSSDTHRDHPVPRDALLFGYGSMIPFLAAATAAWTLPAPWPAYFVVMSIIWGALLLSFVAGVRRGYGFGNPGAWAKTEIVSVVAYVLPALTALTLVSLGSIASALFTLIIGFALVIACDRRAARCGNAPAYFLRLRGPQMSLAIVSLIALVVRVLEVAR
;
A
#
# COMPACT_ATOMS: atom_id res chain seq x y z
N MET A 1 -12.51 -38.57 -12.87
CA MET A 1 -12.50 -38.01 -11.50
C MET A 1 -12.44 -36.50 -11.63
N SER A 2 -13.53 -35.80 -11.33
CA SER A 2 -13.75 -34.38 -11.63
C SER A 2 -13.00 -33.48 -10.65
N SER A 3 -12.23 -32.52 -11.17
CA SER A 3 -11.44 -31.53 -10.43
C SER A 3 -12.32 -30.37 -9.91
N SER A 4 -13.33 -30.70 -9.10
CA SER A 4 -14.36 -29.76 -8.63
C SER A 4 -14.27 -29.49 -7.12
N ASP A 5 -13.07 -29.21 -6.56
CA ASP A 5 -12.93 -29.19 -5.10
C ASP A 5 -11.77 -28.33 -4.51
N THR A 6 -11.49 -27.13 -5.03
CA THR A 6 -10.43 -26.24 -4.46
C THR A 6 -10.87 -24.83 -4.08
N HIS A 7 -12.17 -24.57 -3.91
CA HIS A 7 -12.68 -23.34 -3.28
C HIS A 7 -12.75 -23.43 -1.75
N ARG A 8 -11.94 -24.30 -1.13
CA ARG A 8 -11.88 -24.43 0.32
C ARG A 8 -11.06 -23.29 0.90
N ASP A 9 -11.57 -22.76 2.01
CA ASP A 9 -10.95 -21.77 2.89
C ASP A 9 -9.50 -22.13 3.24
N HIS A 10 -8.56 -21.80 2.35
CA HIS A 10 -7.15 -21.86 2.71
C HIS A 10 -6.87 -20.70 3.67
N PRO A 11 -6.42 -20.95 4.92
CA PRO A 11 -5.96 -19.89 5.79
C PRO A 11 -4.90 -19.06 5.05
N VAL A 12 -4.89 -17.74 5.29
CA VAL A 12 -3.89 -16.85 4.67
C VAL A 12 -2.51 -17.48 4.87
N PRO A 13 -1.76 -17.77 3.79
CA PRO A 13 -0.45 -18.38 3.92
C PRO A 13 0.39 -17.61 4.93
N ARG A 14 1.05 -18.29 5.86
CA ARG A 14 1.83 -17.64 6.93
C ARG A 14 2.85 -16.66 6.36
N ASP A 15 3.42 -16.99 5.20
CA ASP A 15 4.36 -16.13 4.49
C ASP A 15 3.69 -14.84 3.99
N ALA A 16 2.45 -14.91 3.52
CA ALA A 16 1.68 -13.73 3.11
C ALA A 16 1.31 -12.83 4.30
N LEU A 17 1.13 -13.39 5.50
CA LEU A 17 0.97 -12.61 6.72
C LEU A 17 2.29 -11.96 7.14
N LEU A 18 3.39 -12.70 7.11
CA LEU A 18 4.71 -12.20 7.52
C LEU A 18 5.19 -11.07 6.61
N PHE A 19 5.16 -11.26 5.29
CA PHE A 19 5.56 -10.21 4.34
C PHE A 19 4.52 -9.11 4.24
N GLY A 20 3.23 -9.43 4.40
CA GLY A 20 2.14 -8.46 4.42
C GLY A 20 2.29 -7.47 5.58
N TYR A 21 2.26 -7.95 6.81
CA TYR A 21 2.37 -7.10 8.00
C TYR A 21 3.80 -6.61 8.26
N GLY A 22 4.82 -7.38 7.88
CA GLY A 22 6.22 -6.95 8.00
C GLY A 22 6.49 -5.66 7.24
N SER A 23 5.89 -5.49 6.06
CA SER A 23 6.00 -4.24 5.28
C SER A 23 5.36 -3.01 5.94
N MET A 24 4.54 -3.19 6.99
CA MET A 24 3.92 -2.09 7.75
C MET A 24 4.83 -1.57 8.86
N ILE A 25 5.81 -2.36 9.30
CA ILE A 25 6.72 -2.00 10.39
C ILE A 25 7.43 -0.67 10.13
N PRO A 26 7.96 -0.36 8.92
CA PRO A 26 8.61 0.92 8.67
C PRO A 26 7.68 2.12 8.86
N PHE A 27 6.40 2.00 8.52
CA PHE A 27 5.43 3.08 8.74
C PHE A 27 5.16 3.34 10.22
N LEU A 28 4.91 2.26 10.98
CA LEU A 28 4.65 2.36 12.42
C LEU A 28 5.88 2.90 13.16
N ALA A 29 7.07 2.41 12.81
CA ALA A 29 8.33 2.86 13.38
C ALA A 29 8.57 4.35 13.07
N ALA A 30 8.37 4.77 11.82
CA ALA A 30 8.59 6.15 11.43
C ALA A 30 7.55 7.10 12.04
N ALA A 31 6.27 6.70 12.11
CA ALA A 31 5.25 7.46 12.80
C ALA A 31 5.63 7.64 14.27
N THR A 32 5.97 6.56 14.98
CA THR A 32 6.38 6.63 16.39
C THR A 32 7.60 7.53 16.57
N ALA A 33 8.65 7.32 15.77
CA ALA A 33 9.89 8.08 15.84
C ALA A 33 9.69 9.58 15.56
N ALA A 34 8.79 9.95 14.65
CA ALA A 34 8.51 11.35 14.33
C ALA A 34 7.84 12.12 15.48
N TRP A 35 7.18 11.41 16.40
CA TRP A 35 6.54 11.99 17.58
C TRP A 35 7.43 11.94 18.83
N THR A 36 8.30 10.94 18.95
CA THR A 36 9.09 10.72 20.18
C THR A 36 10.51 11.27 20.13
N LEU A 37 11.11 11.39 18.93
CA LEU A 37 12.51 11.81 18.80
C LEU A 37 12.65 13.33 18.61
N PRO A 38 13.74 13.93 19.13
CA PRO A 38 14.04 15.33 18.91
C PRO A 38 14.44 15.61 17.46
N ALA A 39 14.44 16.89 17.07
CA ALA A 39 15.01 17.31 15.80
C ALA A 39 16.47 16.85 15.66
N PRO A 40 16.94 16.46 14.45
CA PRO A 40 16.26 16.52 13.14
C PRO A 40 15.49 15.25 12.73
N TRP A 41 15.44 14.25 13.61
CA TRP A 41 14.96 12.90 13.28
C TRP A 41 13.54 12.83 12.70
N PRO A 42 12.54 13.59 13.18
CA PRO A 42 11.20 13.54 12.61
C PRO A 42 11.15 13.81 11.10
N ALA A 43 11.91 14.80 10.62
CA ALA A 43 11.95 15.11 9.20
C ALA A 43 12.53 13.95 8.37
N TYR A 44 13.60 13.32 8.87
CA TYR A 44 14.20 12.16 8.23
C TYR A 44 13.20 10.99 8.13
N PHE A 45 12.52 10.64 9.23
CA PHE A 45 11.55 9.53 9.25
C PHE A 45 10.31 9.80 8.39
N VAL A 46 9.87 11.06 8.28
CA VAL A 46 8.81 11.46 7.34
C VAL A 46 9.23 11.18 5.90
N VAL A 47 10.42 11.63 5.48
CA VAL A 47 10.91 11.42 4.11
C VAL A 47 11.12 9.93 3.82
N MET A 48 11.70 9.18 4.76
CA MET A 48 11.87 7.73 4.60
C MET A 48 10.52 7.00 4.47
N SER A 49 9.49 7.43 5.18
CA SER A 49 8.13 6.89 5.05
C SER A 49 7.54 7.14 3.67
N ILE A 50 7.79 8.31 3.08
CA ILE A 50 7.32 8.63 1.74
C ILE A 50 7.99 7.72 0.71
N ILE A 51 9.31 7.58 0.79
CA ILE A 51 10.07 6.70 -0.10
C ILE A 51 9.58 5.26 0.04
N TRP A 52 9.46 4.76 1.28
CA TRP A 52 8.97 3.42 1.55
C TRP A 52 7.55 3.21 1.00
N GLY A 53 6.66 4.18 1.18
CA GLY A 53 5.28 4.07 0.68
C GLY A 53 5.19 4.07 -0.84
N ALA A 54 6.02 4.85 -1.53
CA ALA A 54 6.10 4.80 -2.99
C ALA A 54 6.66 3.46 -3.49
N LEU A 55 7.71 2.93 -2.85
CA LEU A 55 8.24 1.60 -3.16
C LEU A 55 7.19 0.51 -2.94
N LEU A 56 6.44 0.57 -1.83
CA LEU A 56 5.42 -0.42 -1.52
C LEU A 56 4.24 -0.37 -2.50
N LEU A 57 3.76 0.82 -2.87
CA LEU A 57 2.72 0.97 -3.89
C LEU A 57 3.19 0.39 -5.24
N SER A 58 4.44 0.69 -5.63
CA SER A 58 5.03 0.17 -6.87
C SER A 58 5.16 -1.35 -6.84
N PHE A 59 5.58 -1.91 -5.70
CA PHE A 59 5.65 -3.35 -5.47
C PHE A 59 4.26 -4.00 -5.56
N VAL A 60 3.24 -3.44 -4.90
CA VAL A 60 1.87 -3.95 -4.97
C VAL A 60 1.32 -3.91 -6.40
N ALA A 61 1.64 -2.88 -7.17
CA ALA A 61 1.32 -2.81 -8.60
C ALA A 61 1.97 -3.96 -9.39
N GLY A 62 3.26 -4.21 -9.16
CA GLY A 62 3.99 -5.32 -9.77
C GLY A 62 3.41 -6.70 -9.41
N VAL A 63 3.14 -6.94 -8.13
CA VAL A 63 2.51 -8.19 -7.64
C VAL A 63 1.16 -8.40 -8.32
N ARG A 64 0.34 -7.35 -8.39
CA ARG A 64 -0.97 -7.42 -9.05
C ARG A 64 -0.82 -7.81 -10.51
N ARG A 65 0.11 -7.19 -11.25
CA ARG A 65 0.40 -7.51 -12.66
C ARG A 65 0.91 -8.95 -12.84
N GLY A 66 1.71 -9.43 -11.88
CA GLY A 66 2.23 -10.78 -11.89
C GLY A 66 1.13 -11.84 -11.82
N TYR A 67 0.07 -11.59 -11.06
CA TYR A 67 -1.07 -12.51 -10.94
C TYR A 67 -1.85 -12.69 -12.25
N GLY A 68 -2.04 -11.64 -13.06
CA GLY A 68 -2.79 -11.77 -14.31
C GLY A 68 -2.05 -12.56 -15.39
N PHE A 69 -0.72 -12.73 -15.31
CA PHE A 69 0.00 -13.65 -16.21
C PHE A 69 -0.39 -15.12 -16.00
N GLY A 70 -0.75 -15.49 -14.77
CA GLY A 70 -1.12 -16.87 -14.41
C GLY A 70 -2.60 -17.20 -14.62
N ASN A 71 -3.44 -16.23 -14.97
CA ASN A 71 -4.88 -16.43 -15.14
C ASN A 71 -5.35 -15.87 -16.49
N PRO A 72 -5.51 -16.71 -17.53
CA PRO A 72 -5.91 -16.29 -18.89
C PRO A 72 -7.27 -15.56 -18.94
N GLY A 73 -8.12 -15.72 -17.92
CA GLY A 73 -9.42 -15.05 -17.80
C GLY A 73 -9.39 -13.72 -17.05
N ALA A 74 -8.24 -13.31 -16.47
CA ALA A 74 -8.10 -12.00 -15.85
C ALA A 74 -8.04 -10.95 -16.96
N TRP A 75 -9.10 -10.15 -17.07
CA TRP A 75 -9.26 -9.15 -18.12
C TRP A 75 -8.07 -8.19 -18.15
N ALA A 76 -7.21 -8.32 -19.17
CA ALA A 76 -5.94 -7.59 -19.28
C ALA A 76 -6.08 -6.07 -19.11
N LYS A 77 -7.20 -5.48 -19.53
CA LYS A 77 -7.47 -4.04 -19.39
C LYS A 77 -7.65 -3.59 -17.94
N THR A 78 -8.39 -4.35 -17.13
CA THR A 78 -8.67 -3.99 -15.72
C THR A 78 -7.41 -4.06 -14.87
N GLU A 79 -6.53 -5.00 -15.21
CA GLU A 79 -5.24 -5.14 -14.55
C GLU A 79 -4.29 -3.98 -14.87
N ILE A 80 -4.16 -3.61 -16.15
CA ILE A 80 -3.34 -2.45 -16.57
C ILE A 80 -3.80 -1.16 -15.88
N VAL A 81 -5.12 -0.90 -15.86
CA VAL A 81 -5.68 0.28 -15.18
C VAL A 81 -5.31 0.30 -13.69
N SER A 82 -5.31 -0.87 -13.04
CA SER A 82 -4.98 -0.97 -11.62
C SER A 82 -3.50 -0.75 -11.35
N VAL A 83 -2.62 -1.26 -12.21
CA VAL A 83 -1.18 -1.01 -12.14
C VAL A 83 -0.90 0.50 -12.27
N VAL A 84 -1.48 1.14 -13.29
CA VAL A 84 -1.35 2.59 -13.51
C VAL A 84 -1.89 3.37 -12.31
N ALA A 85 -3.05 2.97 -11.77
CA ALA A 85 -3.66 3.62 -10.61
C ALA A 85 -2.81 3.54 -9.34
N TYR A 86 -1.87 2.60 -9.24
CA TYR A 86 -0.97 2.44 -8.08
C TYR A 86 0.39 3.09 -8.31
N VAL A 87 0.93 2.97 -9.51
CA VAL A 87 2.23 3.55 -9.88
C VAL A 87 2.16 5.08 -9.95
N LEU A 88 1.05 5.64 -10.46
CA LEU A 88 0.91 7.09 -10.56
C LEU A 88 1.00 7.79 -9.19
N PRO A 89 0.24 7.41 -8.14
CA PRO A 89 0.41 7.98 -6.82
C PRO A 89 1.83 7.82 -6.25
N ALA A 90 2.50 6.69 -6.51
CA ALA A 90 3.88 6.47 -6.06
C ALA A 90 4.85 7.47 -6.70
N LEU A 91 4.79 7.64 -8.02
CA LEU A 91 5.61 8.61 -8.74
C LEU A 91 5.28 10.04 -8.32
N THR A 92 4.00 10.38 -8.21
CA THR A 92 3.56 11.71 -7.77
C THR A 92 4.06 12.02 -6.36
N ALA A 93 4.01 11.08 -5.43
CA ALA A 93 4.53 11.28 -4.08
C ALA A 93 6.04 11.52 -4.06
N LEU A 94 6.82 10.77 -4.86
CA LEU A 94 8.27 10.98 -4.99
C LEU A 94 8.63 12.33 -5.63
N THR A 95 7.85 12.79 -6.60
CA THR A 95 8.02 14.11 -7.20
C THR A 95 7.64 15.22 -6.21
N LEU A 96 6.57 15.06 -5.44
CA LEU A 96 6.15 16.07 -4.47
C LEU A 96 7.15 16.21 -3.32
N VAL A 97 7.71 15.11 -2.82
CA VAL A 97 8.73 15.17 -1.75
C VAL A 97 10.03 15.80 -2.25
N SER A 98 10.44 15.56 -3.50
CA SER A 98 11.63 16.19 -4.07
C SER A 98 11.46 17.69 -4.33
N LEU A 99 10.22 18.15 -4.56
CA LEU A 99 9.85 19.56 -4.63
C LEU A 99 9.59 20.21 -3.25
N GLY A 100 9.87 19.50 -2.15
CA GLY A 100 9.67 20.01 -0.78
C GLY A 100 8.19 20.04 -0.32
N SER A 101 7.25 19.55 -1.12
CA SER A 101 5.82 19.50 -0.81
C SER A 101 5.46 18.26 0.02
N ILE A 102 6.02 18.17 1.23
CA ILE A 102 5.97 16.98 2.10
C ILE A 102 4.53 16.55 2.44
N ALA A 103 3.68 17.48 2.88
CA ALA A 103 2.30 17.16 3.25
C ALA A 103 1.50 16.61 2.05
N SER A 104 1.66 17.22 0.88
CA SER A 104 1.02 16.75 -0.36
C SER A 104 1.49 15.36 -0.75
N ALA A 105 2.79 15.06 -0.62
CA ALA A 105 3.33 13.72 -0.88
C ALA A 105 2.69 12.66 0.02
N LEU A 106 2.54 12.94 1.32
CA LEU A 106 1.86 12.05 2.26
C LEU A 106 0.39 11.85 1.91
N PHE A 107 -0.34 12.91 1.55
CA PHE A 107 -1.74 12.80 1.09
C PHE A 107 -1.88 11.95 -0.16
N THR A 108 -0.98 12.12 -1.13
CA THR A 108 -0.96 11.29 -2.34
C THR A 108 -0.79 9.81 -2.00
N LEU A 109 0.09 9.46 -1.05
CA LEU A 109 0.26 8.08 -0.61
C LEU A 109 -0.97 7.54 0.12
N ILE A 110 -1.62 8.33 0.97
CA ILE A 110 -2.88 7.94 1.64
C ILE A 110 -3.93 7.59 0.60
N ILE A 111 -4.10 8.42 -0.43
CA ILE A 111 -5.02 8.16 -1.54
C ILE A 111 -4.61 6.89 -2.29
N GLY A 112 -3.32 6.71 -2.59
CA GLY A 112 -2.80 5.51 -3.23
C GLY A 112 -3.12 4.23 -2.46
N PHE A 113 -2.90 4.20 -1.15
CA PHE A 113 -3.22 3.04 -0.32
C PHE A 113 -4.73 2.80 -0.19
N ALA A 114 -5.55 3.86 -0.15
CA ALA A 114 -7.00 3.74 -0.18
C ALA A 114 -7.48 3.12 -1.52
N LEU A 115 -6.88 3.52 -2.65
CA LEU A 115 -7.12 2.91 -3.96
C LEU A 115 -6.74 1.43 -3.97
N VAL A 116 -5.64 1.04 -3.32
CA VAL A 116 -5.29 -0.39 -3.16
C VAL A 116 -6.43 -1.14 -2.47
N ILE A 117 -6.91 -0.65 -1.32
CA ILE A 117 -8.02 -1.29 -0.59
C ILE A 117 -9.25 -1.44 -1.49
N ALA A 118 -9.67 -0.39 -2.18
CA ALA A 118 -10.88 -0.40 -3.00
C ALA A 118 -10.74 -1.34 -4.22
N CYS A 119 -9.67 -1.18 -4.99
CA CYS A 119 -9.46 -1.89 -6.24
C CYS A 119 -9.09 -3.36 -6.04
N ASP A 120 -8.32 -3.73 -5.01
CA ASP A 120 -7.99 -5.14 -4.73
C ASP A 120 -9.19 -5.88 -4.16
N ARG A 121 -9.98 -5.25 -3.27
CA ARG A 121 -11.24 -5.85 -2.79
C ARG A 121 -12.22 -6.07 -3.93
N ARG A 122 -12.39 -5.08 -4.82
CA ARG A 122 -13.26 -5.24 -6.00
C ARG A 122 -12.77 -6.38 -6.90
N ALA A 123 -11.47 -6.45 -7.19
CA ALA A 123 -10.90 -7.51 -8.01
C ALA A 123 -11.11 -8.89 -7.40
N ALA A 124 -10.93 -9.03 -6.09
CA ALA A 124 -11.15 -10.29 -5.38
C ALA A 124 -12.64 -10.72 -5.40
N ARG A 125 -13.59 -9.77 -5.28
CA ARG A 125 -15.03 -10.08 -5.44
C ARG A 125 -15.39 -10.53 -6.85
N CYS A 126 -14.69 -10.02 -7.85
CA CYS A 126 -14.90 -10.38 -9.26
C CYS A 126 -14.13 -11.64 -9.68
N GLY A 127 -13.45 -12.35 -8.77
CA GLY A 127 -12.65 -13.53 -9.08
C GLY A 127 -11.33 -13.25 -9.82
N ASN A 128 -10.95 -11.98 -9.96
CA ASN A 128 -9.74 -11.55 -10.67
C ASN A 128 -8.50 -11.47 -9.76
N ALA A 129 -8.65 -11.73 -8.46
CA ALA A 129 -7.56 -11.76 -7.49
C ALA A 129 -7.88 -12.81 -6.40
N PRO A 130 -6.87 -13.30 -5.65
CA PRO A 130 -7.10 -14.28 -4.59
C PRO A 130 -8.09 -13.79 -3.53
N ALA A 131 -9.02 -14.65 -3.12
CA ALA A 131 -10.09 -14.30 -2.17
C ALA A 131 -9.56 -13.76 -0.83
N TYR A 132 -8.37 -14.19 -0.39
CA TYR A 132 -7.76 -13.71 0.86
C TYR A 132 -7.39 -12.22 0.84
N PHE A 133 -7.30 -11.57 -0.33
CA PHE A 133 -7.09 -10.12 -0.43
C PHE A 133 -8.22 -9.32 0.24
N LEU A 134 -9.45 -9.86 0.24
CA LEU A 134 -10.60 -9.21 0.90
C LEU A 134 -10.37 -9.00 2.40
N ARG A 135 -9.77 -10.02 3.04
CA ARG A 135 -9.52 -10.05 4.48
C ARG A 135 -8.21 -9.36 4.85
N LEU A 136 -7.17 -9.49 4.02
CA LEU A 136 -5.82 -9.01 4.35
C LEU A 136 -5.58 -7.53 3.99
N ARG A 137 -5.97 -7.10 2.79
CA ARG A 137 -5.58 -5.77 2.26
C ARG A 137 -6.15 -4.61 3.05
N GLY A 138 -7.37 -4.75 3.55
CA GLY A 138 -8.03 -3.72 4.36
C GLY A 138 -7.23 -3.39 5.61
N PRO A 139 -7.14 -4.31 6.58
CA PRO A 139 -6.38 -4.09 7.80
C PRO A 139 -4.92 -3.69 7.55
N GLN A 140 -4.25 -4.36 6.60
CA GLN A 140 -2.86 -4.08 6.26
C GLN A 140 -2.68 -2.62 5.79
N MET A 141 -3.40 -2.19 4.75
CA MET A 141 -3.23 -0.84 4.21
C MET A 141 -3.80 0.24 5.14
N SER A 142 -4.80 -0.09 5.97
CA SER A 142 -5.28 0.82 7.03
C SER A 142 -4.18 1.16 8.04
N LEU A 143 -3.29 0.23 8.39
CA LEU A 143 -2.14 0.53 9.26
C LEU A 143 -1.20 1.55 8.62
N ALA A 144 -0.88 1.40 7.33
CA ALA A 144 -0.09 2.37 6.59
C ALA A 144 -0.79 3.75 6.56
N ILE A 145 -2.09 3.80 6.24
CA ILE A 145 -2.86 5.04 6.18
C ILE A 145 -2.88 5.76 7.53
N VAL A 146 -3.15 5.07 8.64
CA VAL A 146 -3.16 5.67 9.98
C VAL A 146 -1.78 6.24 10.34
N SER A 147 -0.71 5.49 10.03
CA SER A 147 0.66 5.96 10.25
C SER A 147 0.97 7.22 9.43
N LEU A 148 0.57 7.25 8.16
CA LEU A 148 0.75 8.41 7.29
C LEU A 148 -0.06 9.62 7.75
N ILE A 149 -1.29 9.43 8.25
CA ILE A 149 -2.09 10.51 8.84
C ILE A 149 -1.38 11.10 10.06
N ALA A 150 -0.82 10.26 10.94
CA ALA A 150 -0.04 10.74 12.08
C ALA A 150 1.18 11.57 11.65
N LEU A 151 1.83 11.20 10.55
CA LEU A 151 2.94 11.98 9.97
C LEU A 151 2.46 13.29 9.34
N VAL A 152 1.29 13.31 8.67
CA VAL A 152 0.69 14.55 8.15
C VAL A 152 0.42 15.52 9.28
N VAL A 153 -0.22 15.07 10.36
CA VAL A 153 -0.50 15.90 11.54
C VAL A 153 0.80 16.48 12.09
N ARG A 154 1.83 15.65 12.27
CA ARG A 154 3.13 16.09 12.77
C ARG A 154 3.78 17.17 11.89
N VAL A 155 3.74 17.00 10.57
CA VAL A 155 4.29 17.97 9.61
C VAL A 155 3.54 19.30 9.67
N LEU A 156 2.20 19.26 9.76
CA LEU A 156 1.38 20.45 9.84
C LEU A 156 1.54 21.20 11.16
N GLU A 157 1.84 20.51 12.27
CA GLU A 157 2.16 21.14 13.55
C GLU A 157 3.48 21.91 13.52
N VAL A 158 4.51 21.37 12.85
CA VAL A 158 5.81 22.05 12.73
C VAL A 158 5.75 23.26 11.79
N ALA A 159 4.82 23.27 10.85
CA ALA A 159 4.65 24.36 9.88
C ALA A 159 3.87 25.57 10.42
N ARG A 160 3.32 25.49 11.65
CA ARG A 160 2.63 26.58 12.34
C ARG A 160 3.58 27.30 13.29
#